data_AF-A0A656HJ23-F1
#
_entry.id   AF-A0A656HJ23-F1
#
_cell.length_a   1.000
_cell.length_b   1.000
_cell.length_c   1.000
_cell.angle_alpha   90.00
_cell.angle_beta   90.00
_cell.angle_gamma   90.00
#
_symmetry.space_group_name_H-M   'P 1'
#
loop_
_entity.id
_entity.type
_entity.pdbx_description
1 polymer ?
#
loop_
_entity_poly.entity_id
_entity_poly.type
_entity_poly.pdbx_seq_one_letter_code
_entity_poly.pdbx_strand_id
1 'polypeptide(L)'
;MAKIVEIRGNIFDSSCQTIVNTVNCVGVMGKGIAFEYRHRFPEMFKSYARLCENKQLHPGLLQLWTKSTPWILNFPTKNHWKYPSKIQYIESGLSKFAETYYARGITSIAFPELGTSSGGLKWAEVSNLMYKYLEPLNNLDIEIYHFDPNAKDTFFDTLFQKVHRFDLSDYKNYLNIPSQQSRIIRDAIESNKINTMLELQNLPGVGDKTFDKIYTFVNAEKVSQSNRLVTNSERQPSLNF
;
A
#
# COMPACT_ATOMS: atom_id res chain seq x y z
N MET A 1 13.02 -26.33 -0.09
CA MET A 1 12.77 -25.32 0.96
C MET A 1 12.74 -23.95 0.32
N ALA A 2 11.88 -23.08 0.85
CA ALA A 2 11.72 -21.73 0.34
C ALA A 2 12.95 -20.92 0.71
N LYS A 3 13.29 -19.94 -0.13
CA LYS A 3 14.34 -18.98 0.20
C LYS A 3 13.68 -17.81 0.92
N ILE A 4 13.81 -17.76 2.23
CA ILE A 4 13.24 -16.69 3.06
C ILE A 4 14.32 -15.64 3.36
N VAL A 5 14.00 -14.36 3.14
CA VAL A 5 14.82 -13.21 3.53
C VAL A 5 13.98 -12.24 4.33
N GLU A 6 14.48 -11.82 5.49
CA GLU A 6 13.88 -10.74 6.28
C GLU A 6 14.45 -9.39 5.86
N ILE A 7 13.57 -8.42 5.62
CA ILE A 7 13.90 -7.08 5.12
C ILE A 7 13.28 -6.04 6.05
N ARG A 8 14.07 -5.06 6.48
CA ARG A 8 13.54 -3.84 7.10
C ARG A 8 13.30 -2.81 6.01
N GLY A 9 12.05 -2.41 5.80
CA GLY A 9 11.73 -1.54 4.67
C GLY A 9 10.24 -1.33 4.42
N ASN A 10 9.94 -0.84 3.22
CA ASN A 10 8.59 -0.69 2.71
C ASN A 10 8.26 -1.83 1.73
N ILE A 11 7.24 -2.64 2.03
CA ILE A 11 6.84 -3.78 1.18
C ILE A 11 6.43 -3.37 -0.24
N PHE A 12 5.99 -2.12 -0.44
CA PHE A 12 5.65 -1.62 -1.76
C PHE A 12 6.87 -1.44 -2.67
N ASP A 13 8.09 -1.48 -2.12
CA ASP A 13 9.34 -1.47 -2.88
C ASP A 13 9.87 -2.89 -3.18
N SER A 14 9.13 -3.94 -2.80
CA SER A 14 9.48 -5.32 -3.12
C SER A 14 9.47 -5.57 -4.63
N SER A 15 10.42 -6.39 -5.08
CA SER A 15 10.48 -6.89 -6.46
C SER A 15 9.75 -8.23 -6.66
N CYS A 16 9.13 -8.76 -5.60
CA CYS A 16 8.37 -10.00 -5.68
C CYS A 16 7.18 -9.89 -6.63
N GLN A 17 6.87 -11.02 -7.29
CA GLN A 17 5.72 -11.14 -8.17
C GLN A 17 4.42 -10.83 -7.43
N THR A 18 4.31 -11.28 -6.18
CA THR A 18 3.14 -11.09 -5.33
C THR A 18 3.51 -10.34 -4.05
N ILE A 19 2.66 -9.40 -3.62
CA ILE A 19 2.78 -8.76 -2.31
C ILE A 19 1.51 -8.97 -1.49
N VAL A 20 1.67 -9.16 -0.18
CA VAL A 20 0.57 -9.53 0.71
C VAL A 20 -0.04 -8.29 1.34
N ASN A 21 -1.36 -8.17 1.19
CA ASN A 21 -2.17 -7.18 1.89
C ASN A 21 -2.88 -7.82 3.07
N THR A 22 -2.72 -7.27 4.27
CA THR A 22 -3.44 -7.74 5.45
C THR A 22 -4.81 -7.06 5.52
N VAL A 23 -5.88 -7.87 5.44
CA VAL A 23 -7.25 -7.36 5.30
C VAL A 23 -8.17 -7.81 6.42
N ASN A 24 -9.33 -7.17 6.51
CA ASN A 24 -10.46 -7.69 7.29
C ASN A 24 -11.46 -8.40 6.36
N CYS A 25 -12.60 -8.83 6.89
CA CYS A 25 -13.63 -9.53 6.12
C CYS A 25 -14.89 -8.67 5.91
N VAL A 26 -14.84 -7.36 6.24
CA VAL A 26 -15.98 -6.43 6.15
C VAL A 26 -15.76 -5.32 5.12
N GLY A 27 -14.80 -5.46 4.21
CA GLY A 27 -14.66 -4.57 3.05
C GLY A 27 -14.02 -3.22 3.33
N VAL A 28 -13.39 -3.00 4.50
CA VAL A 28 -12.82 -1.69 4.88
C VAL A 28 -11.29 -1.68 4.75
N MET A 29 -10.73 -0.65 4.11
CA MET A 29 -9.27 -0.40 4.03
C MET A 29 -8.99 1.06 4.40
N GLY A 30 -9.12 1.40 5.69
CA GLY A 30 -9.20 2.79 6.15
C GLY A 30 -7.92 3.39 6.75
N LYS A 31 -6.89 2.59 7.06
CA LYS A 31 -5.63 3.08 7.63
C LYS A 31 -4.45 2.15 7.37
N GLY A 32 -3.23 2.68 7.54
CA GLY A 32 -1.98 1.94 7.41
C GLY A 32 -1.82 1.29 6.05
N ILE A 33 -1.11 0.16 6.01
CA ILE A 33 -0.80 -0.56 4.77
C ILE A 33 -2.03 -0.88 3.90
N ALA A 34 -3.16 -1.27 4.51
CA ALA A 34 -4.38 -1.59 3.76
C ALA A 34 -4.93 -0.37 3.02
N PHE A 35 -4.84 0.82 3.61
CA PHE A 35 -5.23 2.06 2.95
C PHE A 35 -4.38 2.34 1.72
N GLU A 36 -3.06 2.15 1.81
CA GLU A 36 -2.19 2.30 0.65
C GLU A 36 -2.53 1.28 -0.44
N TYR A 37 -2.77 0.01 -0.10
CA TYR A 37 -3.23 -0.99 -1.07
C TYR A 37 -4.51 -0.56 -1.80
N ARG A 38 -5.48 0.04 -1.09
CA ARG A 38 -6.72 0.54 -1.68
C ARG A 38 -6.45 1.61 -2.74
N HIS A 39 -5.53 2.55 -2.47
CA HIS A 39 -5.27 3.66 -3.39
C HIS A 39 -4.27 3.30 -4.49
N ARG A 40 -3.31 2.42 -4.22
CA ARG A 40 -2.38 1.85 -5.23
C ARG A 40 -3.10 0.92 -6.20
N PHE A 41 -4.07 0.14 -5.71
CA PHE A 41 -4.77 -0.89 -6.48
C PHE A 41 -6.30 -0.78 -6.33
N PRO A 42 -6.94 0.28 -6.87
CA PRO A 42 -8.37 0.54 -6.66
C PRO A 42 -9.29 -0.56 -7.23
N GLU A 43 -8.94 -1.18 -8.36
CA GLU A 43 -9.72 -2.29 -8.92
C GLU A 43 -9.62 -3.57 -8.07
N MET A 44 -8.45 -3.82 -7.46
CA MET A 44 -8.29 -4.89 -6.47
C MET A 44 -9.20 -4.64 -5.27
N PHE A 45 -9.22 -3.41 -4.75
CA PHE A 45 -10.09 -3.03 -3.63
C PHE A 45 -11.58 -3.23 -3.96
N LYS A 46 -12.05 -2.82 -5.14
CA LYS A 46 -13.44 -3.05 -5.58
C LYS A 46 -13.80 -4.54 -5.58
N SER A 47 -12.91 -5.38 -6.10
CA SER A 47 -13.10 -6.84 -6.09
C SER A 47 -13.13 -7.40 -4.67
N TYR A 48 -12.22 -6.98 -3.80
CA TYR A 48 -12.18 -7.37 -2.40
C TYR A 48 -13.47 -6.96 -1.65
N ALA A 49 -13.91 -5.71 -1.82
CA ALA A 49 -15.08 -5.18 -1.15
C ALA A 49 -16.36 -5.97 -1.53
N ARG A 50 -16.51 -6.32 -2.82
CA ARG A 50 -17.61 -7.17 -3.30
C ARG A 50 -17.59 -8.57 -2.66
N LEU A 51 -16.41 -9.18 -2.52
CA LEU A 51 -16.28 -10.48 -1.84
C LEU A 51 -16.71 -10.38 -0.37
N CYS A 52 -16.32 -9.31 0.33
CA CYS A 52 -16.74 -9.07 1.71
C CYS A 52 -18.25 -8.83 1.84
N GLU A 53 -18.82 -7.99 0.96
CA GLU A 53 -20.27 -7.72 0.92
C GLU A 53 -21.08 -9.01 0.74
N ASN A 54 -20.63 -9.89 -0.14
CA ASN A 54 -21.24 -11.19 -0.39
C ASN A 54 -20.90 -12.26 0.67
N LYS A 55 -20.14 -11.91 1.73
CA LYS A 55 -19.66 -12.85 2.77
C LYS A 55 -18.83 -14.02 2.21
N GLN A 56 -18.13 -13.78 1.12
CA GLN A 56 -17.27 -14.74 0.42
C GLN A 56 -15.80 -14.64 0.84
N LEU A 57 -15.50 -13.89 1.91
CA LEU A 57 -14.15 -13.79 2.46
C LEU A 57 -14.24 -13.96 3.98
N HIS A 58 -13.40 -14.85 4.52
CA HIS A 58 -13.24 -15.10 5.95
C HIS A 58 -11.79 -15.56 6.22
N PRO A 59 -11.32 -15.57 7.49
CA PRO A 59 -10.01 -16.13 7.82
C PRO A 59 -9.82 -17.54 7.26
N GLY A 60 -8.65 -17.80 6.67
CA GLY A 60 -8.35 -19.05 5.94
C GLY A 60 -8.75 -19.05 4.47
N LEU A 61 -9.45 -18.02 3.97
CA LEU A 61 -9.78 -17.88 2.55
C LEU A 61 -9.03 -16.69 1.94
N LEU A 62 -8.13 -16.97 1.01
CA LEU A 62 -7.25 -15.97 0.39
C LEU A 62 -7.76 -15.56 -0.99
N GLN A 63 -7.80 -14.25 -1.25
CA GLN A 63 -8.05 -13.71 -2.58
C GLN A 63 -6.72 -13.31 -3.22
N LEU A 64 -6.39 -13.97 -4.33
CA LEU A 64 -5.29 -13.55 -5.20
C LEU A 64 -5.84 -12.67 -6.32
N TRP A 65 -5.27 -11.47 -6.47
CA TRP A 65 -5.56 -10.54 -7.56
C TRP A 65 -4.37 -10.46 -8.51
N THR A 66 -4.57 -10.90 -9.75
CA THR A 66 -3.51 -11.03 -10.77
C THR A 66 -3.59 -9.99 -11.89
N LYS A 67 -4.52 -9.03 -11.79
CA LYS A 67 -4.73 -7.98 -12.82
C LYS A 67 -3.96 -6.70 -12.52
N SER A 68 -2.79 -6.83 -11.93
CA SER A 68 -1.85 -5.74 -11.63
C SER A 68 -0.43 -6.28 -11.59
N THR A 69 0.56 -5.39 -11.58
CA THR A 69 1.93 -5.74 -11.23
C THR A 69 2.35 -4.81 -10.08
N PRO A 70 2.77 -5.35 -8.93
CA PRO A 70 2.76 -6.77 -8.55
C PRO A 70 1.33 -7.35 -8.43
N TRP A 71 1.23 -8.67 -8.32
CA TRP A 71 0.01 -9.36 -7.88
C TRP A 71 -0.24 -9.07 -6.40
N ILE A 72 -1.51 -9.10 -5.98
CA ILE A 72 -1.89 -8.79 -4.60
C ILE A 72 -2.56 -10.02 -3.98
N LEU A 73 -2.01 -10.51 -2.88
CA LEU A 73 -2.66 -11.55 -2.07
C LEU A 73 -3.33 -10.89 -0.85
N ASN A 74 -4.65 -10.74 -0.90
CA ASN A 74 -5.41 -10.30 0.27
C ASN A 74 -5.50 -11.46 1.27
N PHE A 75 -4.87 -11.25 2.43
CA PHE A 75 -4.76 -12.21 3.52
C PHE A 75 -5.61 -11.72 4.71
N PRO A 76 -6.76 -12.36 4.99
CA PRO A 76 -7.61 -11.94 6.09
C PRO A 76 -6.97 -12.24 7.45
N THR A 77 -6.45 -11.20 8.10
CA THR A 77 -5.90 -11.27 9.47
C THR A 77 -6.92 -10.85 10.52
N LYS A 78 -8.08 -10.33 10.11
CA LYS A 78 -9.15 -9.87 11.00
C LYS A 78 -10.50 -10.26 10.43
N ASN A 79 -11.47 -10.57 11.29
CA ASN A 79 -12.86 -10.70 10.82
C ASN A 79 -13.48 -9.30 10.60
N HIS A 80 -13.45 -8.46 11.64
CA HIS A 80 -13.85 -7.05 11.55
C HIS A 80 -12.68 -6.15 11.93
N TRP A 81 -12.57 -4.98 11.32
CA TRP A 81 -11.47 -4.03 11.58
C TRP A 81 -11.40 -3.53 13.04
N LYS A 82 -12.50 -3.61 13.81
CA LYS A 82 -12.63 -3.09 15.19
C LYS A 82 -12.00 -4.02 16.24
N TYR A 83 -11.98 -5.33 15.98
CA TYR A 83 -11.47 -6.34 16.93
C TYR A 83 -10.00 -6.66 16.65
N PRO A 84 -9.21 -7.21 17.59
CA PRO A 84 -7.84 -7.64 17.31
C PRO A 84 -7.77 -8.81 16.29
N SER A 85 -6.55 -9.07 15.81
CA SER A 85 -6.24 -10.29 15.06
C SER A 85 -6.25 -11.49 16.02
N LYS A 86 -6.29 -12.69 15.46
CA LYS A 86 -6.17 -13.95 16.22
C LYS A 86 -5.14 -14.84 15.56
N ILE A 87 -4.36 -15.55 16.36
CA ILE A 87 -3.32 -16.43 15.85
C ILE A 87 -3.88 -17.51 14.90
N GLN A 88 -5.10 -17.99 15.16
CA GLN A 88 -5.79 -18.95 14.31
C GLN A 88 -6.13 -18.40 12.91
N TYR A 89 -6.32 -17.09 12.78
CA TYR A 89 -6.55 -16.47 11.46
C TYR A 89 -5.26 -16.50 10.63
N ILE A 90 -4.12 -16.31 11.29
CA ILE A 90 -2.81 -16.37 10.64
C ILE A 90 -2.50 -17.81 10.23
N GLU A 91 -2.66 -18.77 11.14
CA GLU A 91 -2.40 -20.19 10.86
C GLU A 91 -3.27 -20.72 9.72
N SER A 92 -4.59 -20.45 9.74
CA SER A 92 -5.49 -20.90 8.66
C SER A 92 -5.14 -20.27 7.31
N GLY A 93 -4.76 -18.99 7.28
CA GLY A 93 -4.33 -18.34 6.04
C GLY A 93 -3.00 -18.88 5.51
N LEU A 94 -2.02 -19.12 6.38
CA LEU A 94 -0.73 -19.71 6.00
C LEU A 94 -0.88 -21.15 5.50
N SER A 95 -1.70 -21.95 6.18
CA SER A 95 -2.06 -23.30 5.74
C SER A 95 -2.68 -23.26 4.34
N LYS A 96 -3.63 -22.35 4.09
CA LYS A 96 -4.25 -22.22 2.77
C LYS A 96 -3.26 -21.76 1.69
N PHE A 97 -2.35 -20.85 2.05
CA PHE A 97 -1.29 -20.41 1.15
C PHE A 97 -0.37 -21.58 0.76
N ALA A 98 0.15 -22.32 1.74
CA ALA A 98 0.99 -23.48 1.54
C ALA A 98 0.35 -24.55 0.65
N GLU A 99 -0.97 -24.77 0.80
CA GLU A 99 -1.73 -25.71 -0.04
C GLU A 99 -1.86 -25.24 -1.50
N THR A 100 -1.93 -23.94 -1.76
CA THR A 100 -2.42 -23.42 -3.06
C THR A 100 -1.44 -22.56 -3.86
N TYR A 101 -0.32 -22.09 -3.28
CA TYR A 101 0.58 -21.14 -3.95
C TYR A 101 1.07 -21.62 -5.31
N TYR A 102 1.50 -22.89 -5.40
CA TYR A 102 2.07 -23.47 -6.61
C TYR A 102 1.03 -23.57 -7.73
N ALA A 103 -0.16 -24.11 -7.43
CA ALA A 103 -1.26 -24.22 -8.39
C ALA A 103 -1.79 -22.85 -8.83
N ARG A 104 -1.62 -21.80 -8.00
CA ARG A 104 -1.96 -20.41 -8.33
C ARG A 104 -0.85 -19.65 -9.05
N GLY A 105 0.29 -20.29 -9.32
CA GLY A 105 1.38 -19.72 -10.09
C GLY A 105 2.23 -18.67 -9.35
N ILE A 106 2.22 -18.69 -8.02
CA ILE A 106 3.04 -17.77 -7.20
C ILE A 106 4.47 -18.30 -7.15
N THR A 107 5.42 -17.52 -7.68
CA THR A 107 6.85 -17.89 -7.72
C THR A 107 7.72 -17.05 -6.78
N SER A 108 7.27 -15.85 -6.42
CA SER A 108 7.89 -15.03 -5.37
C SER A 108 6.85 -14.18 -4.65
N ILE A 109 7.00 -14.01 -3.34
CA ILE A 109 6.02 -13.32 -2.51
C ILE A 109 6.63 -12.54 -1.35
N ALA A 110 6.16 -11.31 -1.14
CA ALA A 110 6.49 -10.52 0.03
C ALA A 110 5.34 -10.53 1.05
N PHE A 111 5.64 -10.89 2.30
CA PHE A 111 4.74 -10.82 3.45
C PHE A 111 5.11 -9.65 4.35
N PRO A 112 4.15 -8.87 4.87
CA PRO A 112 4.39 -8.03 6.03
C PRO A 112 4.30 -8.90 7.31
N GLU A 113 4.64 -8.32 8.46
CA GLU A 113 4.30 -8.92 9.75
C GLU A 113 2.78 -9.13 9.90
N LEU A 114 2.32 -10.38 9.88
CA LEU A 114 0.90 -10.69 9.81
C LEU A 114 0.18 -10.45 11.15
N GLY A 115 -0.67 -9.43 11.19
CA GLY A 115 -1.56 -9.18 12.32
C GLY A 115 -0.88 -8.64 13.58
N THR A 116 0.38 -8.17 13.50
CA THR A 116 1.12 -7.63 14.64
C THR A 116 0.65 -6.23 15.03
N SER A 117 0.69 -5.25 14.12
CA SER A 117 0.47 -3.84 14.44
C SER A 117 -0.99 -3.54 14.85
N SER A 118 -1.90 -3.31 13.88
CA SER A 118 -3.33 -3.05 14.19
C SER A 118 -4.09 -4.31 14.64
N GLY A 119 -3.42 -5.46 14.67
CA GLY A 119 -3.98 -6.73 15.11
C GLY A 119 -3.57 -7.12 16.54
N GLY A 120 -2.47 -6.57 17.06
CA GLY A 120 -2.01 -6.79 18.43
C GLY A 120 -1.30 -8.13 18.69
N LEU A 121 -1.02 -8.94 17.67
CA LEU A 121 -0.25 -10.17 17.84
C LEU A 121 1.23 -9.85 18.10
N LYS A 122 1.90 -10.73 18.86
CA LYS A 122 3.35 -10.61 19.08
C LYS A 122 4.10 -11.18 17.88
N TRP A 123 5.09 -10.45 17.38
CA TRP A 123 5.89 -10.91 16.24
C TRP A 123 6.51 -12.29 16.47
N ALA A 124 7.03 -12.59 17.66
CA ALA A 124 7.62 -13.89 17.95
C ALA A 124 6.65 -15.07 17.73
N GLU A 125 5.37 -14.92 18.08
CA GLU A 125 4.34 -15.95 17.87
C GLU A 125 3.99 -16.09 16.38
N VAL A 126 3.88 -14.95 15.67
CA VAL A 126 3.58 -14.90 14.25
C VAL A 126 4.73 -15.47 13.41
N SER A 127 5.97 -15.08 13.72
CA SER A 127 7.20 -15.54 13.06
C SER A 127 7.32 -17.06 13.14
N ASN A 128 7.16 -17.64 14.34
CA ASN A 128 7.18 -19.10 14.51
C ASN A 128 6.19 -19.81 13.58
N LEU A 129 4.97 -19.27 13.43
CA LEU A 129 3.99 -19.83 12.48
C LEU A 129 4.37 -19.59 11.03
N MET A 130 4.84 -18.40 10.67
CA MET A 130 5.27 -18.10 9.32
C MET A 130 6.36 -19.07 8.88
N TYR A 131 7.43 -19.24 9.66
CA TYR A 131 8.49 -20.20 9.34
C TYR A 131 7.98 -21.64 9.26
N LYS A 132 7.15 -22.09 10.22
CA LYS A 132 6.53 -23.43 10.22
C LYS A 132 5.84 -23.76 8.89
N TYR A 133 5.12 -22.82 8.29
CA TYR A 133 4.34 -23.05 7.06
C TYR A 133 5.09 -22.67 5.78
N LEU A 134 6.00 -21.71 5.83
CA LEU A 134 6.65 -21.15 4.65
C LEU A 134 7.98 -21.83 4.31
N GLU A 135 8.80 -22.18 5.31
CA GLU A 135 10.12 -22.81 5.09
C GLU A 135 10.05 -24.15 4.33
N PRO A 136 9.08 -25.04 4.61
CA PRO A 136 8.97 -26.33 3.91
C PRO A 136 8.54 -26.22 2.44
N LEU A 137 8.08 -25.06 1.98
CA LEU A 137 7.63 -24.87 0.60
C LEU A 137 8.82 -25.01 -0.37
N ASN A 138 8.56 -25.31 -1.64
CA ASN A 138 9.63 -25.55 -2.61
C ASN A 138 9.53 -24.55 -3.76
N ASN A 139 10.70 -24.13 -4.28
CA ASN A 139 10.79 -23.23 -5.44
C ASN A 139 10.01 -21.92 -5.26
N LEU A 140 10.13 -21.32 -4.08
CA LEU A 140 9.46 -20.07 -3.72
C LEU A 140 10.45 -19.13 -3.05
N ASP A 141 10.60 -17.93 -3.61
CA ASP A 141 11.32 -16.83 -2.98
C ASP A 141 10.35 -16.05 -2.09
N ILE A 142 10.74 -15.82 -0.84
CA ILE A 142 9.90 -15.17 0.17
C ILE A 142 10.67 -14.00 0.79
N GLU A 143 10.07 -12.83 0.75
CA GLU A 143 10.51 -11.67 1.53
C GLU A 143 9.57 -11.48 2.72
N ILE A 144 10.11 -11.29 3.93
CA ILE A 144 9.35 -10.91 5.11
C ILE A 144 9.74 -9.47 5.48
N TYR A 145 8.79 -8.54 5.37
CA TYR A 145 8.99 -7.14 5.65
C TYR A 145 8.67 -6.78 7.10
N HIS A 146 9.68 -6.28 7.78
CA HIS A 146 9.56 -5.46 8.98
C HIS A 146 9.43 -4.01 8.55
N PHE A 147 8.26 -3.42 8.77
CA PHE A 147 8.03 -2.03 8.39
C PHE A 147 9.00 -1.10 9.12
N ASP A 148 9.74 -0.29 8.36
CA ASP A 148 10.59 0.77 8.88
C ASP A 148 10.00 2.13 8.45
N PRO A 149 9.57 2.98 9.40
CA PRO A 149 8.98 4.28 9.09
C PRO A 149 9.97 5.25 8.44
N ASN A 150 11.28 5.00 8.53
CA ASN A 150 12.32 5.81 7.89
C ASN A 150 12.85 5.18 6.60
N ALA A 151 12.29 4.04 6.17
CA ALA A 151 12.68 3.44 4.91
C ALA A 151 12.30 4.37 3.75
N LYS A 152 13.03 4.20 2.66
CA LYS A 152 12.67 4.80 1.38
C LYS A 152 11.22 4.46 1.05
N ASP A 153 10.48 5.43 0.52
CA ASP A 153 9.15 5.25 -0.05
C ASP A 153 9.19 5.81 -1.47
N THR A 154 9.42 4.93 -2.45
CA THR A 154 9.58 5.34 -3.86
C THR A 154 8.35 6.06 -4.42
N PHE A 155 7.17 5.78 -3.85
CA PHE A 155 5.95 6.45 -4.25
C PHE A 155 5.91 7.89 -3.72
N PHE A 156 6.27 8.09 -2.46
CA PHE A 156 6.42 9.43 -1.90
C PHE A 156 7.51 10.21 -2.63
N ASP A 157 8.66 9.60 -2.92
CA ASP A 157 9.72 10.23 -3.72
C ASP A 157 9.17 10.74 -5.06
N THR A 158 8.39 9.90 -5.75
CA THR A 158 7.75 10.27 -7.03
C THR A 158 6.76 11.43 -6.86
N LEU A 159 5.93 11.40 -5.81
CA LEU A 159 5.04 12.50 -5.47
C LEU A 159 5.83 13.79 -5.26
N PHE A 160 6.83 13.77 -4.39
CA PHE A 160 7.70 14.89 -4.06
C PHE A 160 8.33 15.49 -5.32
N GLN A 161 8.92 14.65 -6.19
CA GLN A 161 9.52 15.12 -7.44
C GLN A 161 8.52 15.84 -8.34
N LYS A 162 7.25 15.41 -8.36
CA LYS A 162 6.20 16.08 -9.14
C LYS A 162 5.70 17.38 -8.51
N VAL A 163 5.65 17.50 -7.18
CA VAL A 163 4.94 18.61 -6.50
C VAL A 163 5.81 19.58 -5.71
N HIS A 164 7.11 19.33 -5.50
CA HIS A 164 7.97 20.19 -4.67
C HIS A 164 8.14 21.62 -5.20
N ARG A 165 7.77 21.91 -6.45
CA ARG A 165 7.76 23.26 -7.05
C ARG A 165 6.38 23.87 -7.19
N PHE A 166 5.34 23.17 -6.74
CA PHE A 166 3.96 23.62 -6.90
C PHE A 166 3.64 24.77 -5.96
N ASP A 167 3.00 25.81 -6.50
CA ASP A 167 2.27 26.76 -5.66
C ASP A 167 0.86 26.25 -5.34
N LEU A 168 0.09 26.99 -4.52
CA LEU A 168 -1.26 26.57 -4.13
C LEU A 168 -2.23 26.43 -5.30
N SER A 169 -2.02 27.18 -6.38
CA SER A 169 -2.86 27.13 -7.57
C SER A 169 -2.53 25.89 -8.42
N ASP A 170 -1.28 25.45 -8.46
CA ASP A 170 -0.87 24.21 -9.14
C ASP A 170 -1.56 22.97 -8.54
N TYR A 171 -1.67 22.86 -7.21
CA TYR A 171 -2.43 21.77 -6.57
C TYR A 171 -3.91 21.75 -7.00
N LYS A 172 -4.53 22.93 -7.14
CA LYS A 172 -5.90 23.04 -7.62
C LYS A 172 -5.99 22.69 -9.11
N ASN A 173 -5.05 23.15 -9.92
CA ASN A 173 -5.09 22.99 -11.37
C ASN A 173 -4.80 21.56 -11.81
N TYR A 174 -3.79 20.92 -11.21
CA TYR A 174 -3.30 19.60 -11.63
C TYR A 174 -3.89 18.44 -10.83
N LEU A 175 -4.13 18.62 -9.52
CA LEU A 175 -4.66 17.56 -8.66
C LEU A 175 -6.13 17.79 -8.29
N ASN A 176 -6.69 18.97 -8.60
CA ASN A 176 -8.04 19.36 -8.17
C ASN A 176 -8.20 19.31 -6.63
N ILE A 177 -7.14 19.62 -5.87
CA ILE A 177 -7.18 19.61 -4.40
C ILE A 177 -7.64 20.98 -3.88
N PRO A 178 -8.54 21.07 -2.88
CA PRO A 178 -8.96 22.35 -2.33
C PRO A 178 -7.82 23.10 -1.62
N SER A 179 -7.94 24.42 -1.51
CA SER A 179 -6.85 25.28 -1.02
C SER A 179 -6.41 24.98 0.40
N GLN A 180 -7.31 24.54 1.28
CA GLN A 180 -6.96 24.18 2.66
C GLN A 180 -6.02 22.96 2.67
N GLN A 181 -6.39 21.88 1.99
CA GLN A 181 -5.57 20.67 1.89
C GLN A 181 -4.26 20.93 1.15
N SER A 182 -4.31 21.75 0.09
CA SER A 182 -3.12 22.14 -0.67
C SER A 182 -2.08 22.82 0.23
N ARG A 183 -2.51 23.75 1.10
CA ARG A 183 -1.62 24.38 2.09
C ARG A 183 -1.02 23.36 3.05
N ILE A 184 -1.86 22.50 3.65
CA ILE A 184 -1.39 21.48 4.60
C ILE A 184 -0.32 20.58 3.99
N ILE A 185 -0.56 20.08 2.77
CA ILE A 185 0.35 19.17 2.07
C ILE A 185 1.65 19.90 1.70
N ARG A 186 1.54 21.08 1.08
CA ARG A 186 2.70 21.86 0.65
C ARG A 186 3.58 22.27 1.83
N ASP A 187 2.99 22.82 2.89
CA ASP A 187 3.73 23.27 4.06
C ASP A 187 4.42 22.08 4.76
N ALA A 188 3.81 20.89 4.78
CA ALA A 188 4.42 19.67 5.30
C ALA A 188 5.62 19.20 4.46
N ILE A 189 5.53 19.28 3.13
CA ILE A 189 6.63 18.97 2.21
C ILE A 189 7.77 20.00 2.33
N GLU A 190 7.47 21.29 2.29
CA GLU A 190 8.47 22.38 2.34
C GLU A 190 9.23 22.40 3.66
N SER A 191 8.56 22.07 4.77
CA SER A 191 9.20 21.98 6.09
C SER A 191 9.89 20.64 6.36
N ASN A 192 9.95 19.74 5.37
CA ASN A 192 10.54 18.41 5.48
C ASN A 192 9.98 17.60 6.67
N LYS A 193 8.69 17.81 6.98
CA LYS A 193 7.98 17.12 8.08
C LYS A 193 7.48 15.74 7.69
N ILE A 194 7.43 15.46 6.39
CA ILE A 194 6.99 14.17 5.85
C ILE A 194 7.96 13.71 4.76
N ASN A 195 8.26 12.41 4.76
CA ASN A 195 9.07 11.71 3.78
C ASN A 195 8.46 10.36 3.33
N THR A 196 7.30 9.96 3.89
CA THR A 196 6.57 8.76 3.49
C THR A 196 5.07 9.01 3.26
N MET A 197 4.42 8.10 2.54
CA MET A 197 2.97 8.11 2.37
C MET A 197 2.21 7.86 3.67
N LEU A 198 2.80 7.13 4.63
CA LEU A 198 2.22 6.92 5.95
C LEU A 198 2.18 8.23 6.77
N GLU A 199 3.25 9.02 6.74
CA GLU A 199 3.26 10.32 7.40
C GLU A 199 2.28 11.30 6.76
N LEU A 200 2.18 11.29 5.42
CA LEU A 200 1.15 12.03 4.70
C LEU A 200 -0.26 11.62 5.15
N GLN A 201 -0.51 10.32 5.37
CA GLN A 201 -1.79 9.81 5.90
C GLN A 201 -2.10 10.33 7.30
N ASN A 202 -1.08 10.60 8.10
CA ASN A 202 -1.24 11.09 9.47
C ASN A 202 -1.43 12.62 9.54
N LEU A 203 -1.38 13.35 8.42
CA LEU A 203 -1.61 14.80 8.41
C LEU A 203 -3.07 15.15 8.73
N PRO A 204 -3.33 15.94 9.79
CA PRO A 204 -4.68 16.41 10.09
C PRO A 204 -5.27 17.23 8.94
N GLY A 205 -6.52 16.94 8.58
CA GLY A 205 -7.24 17.68 7.53
C GLY A 205 -7.03 17.18 6.10
N VAL A 206 -6.15 16.18 5.89
CA VAL A 206 -5.99 15.47 4.62
C VAL A 206 -6.77 14.16 4.67
N GLY A 207 -7.84 14.06 3.86
CA GLY A 207 -8.76 12.93 3.89
C GLY A 207 -8.67 12.02 2.64
N ASP A 208 -9.45 10.94 2.68
CA ASP A 208 -9.55 9.88 1.65
C ASP A 208 -9.64 10.43 0.20
N LYS A 209 -10.55 11.37 -0.06
CA LYS A 209 -10.73 11.98 -1.39
C LYS A 209 -9.49 12.74 -1.89
N THR A 210 -8.65 13.24 -0.98
CA THR A 210 -7.40 13.89 -1.34
C THR A 210 -6.37 12.85 -1.75
N PHE A 211 -6.35 11.69 -1.08
CA PHE A 211 -5.51 10.56 -1.48
C PHE A 211 -5.90 10.00 -2.85
N ASP A 212 -7.19 9.84 -3.14
CA ASP A 212 -7.64 9.43 -4.49
C ASP A 212 -7.04 10.32 -5.59
N LYS A 213 -7.02 11.64 -5.36
CA LYS A 213 -6.45 12.63 -6.28
C LYS A 213 -4.93 12.52 -6.39
N ILE A 214 -4.23 12.40 -5.26
CA ILE A 214 -2.77 12.24 -5.20
C ILE A 214 -2.35 10.97 -5.93
N TYR A 215 -2.96 9.83 -5.61
CA TYR A 215 -2.61 8.55 -6.23
C TYR A 215 -2.91 8.55 -7.72
N THR A 216 -4.06 9.11 -8.14
CA THR A 216 -4.38 9.28 -9.57
C THR A 216 -3.31 10.13 -10.28
N PHE A 217 -2.89 11.24 -9.67
CA PHE A 217 -1.88 12.14 -10.24
C PHE A 217 -0.48 11.50 -10.32
N VAL A 218 -0.07 10.75 -9.29
CA VAL A 218 1.22 10.06 -9.28
C VAL A 218 1.24 8.92 -10.31
N ASN A 219 0.19 8.10 -10.34
CA ASN A 219 0.07 6.92 -11.21
C ASN A 219 -0.32 7.22 -12.67
N ALA A 220 -0.75 8.44 -12.98
CA ALA A 220 -0.90 8.87 -14.36
C ALA A 220 0.47 8.86 -15.05
N GLU A 221 0.85 7.73 -15.67
CA GLU A 221 2.05 7.62 -16.48
C GLU A 221 1.91 8.45 -17.79
N LYS A 222 2.94 9.26 -18.06
CA LYS A 222 3.46 9.62 -19.40
C LYS A 222 2.45 10.03 -20.48
N VAL A 223 1.57 11.00 -20.22
CA VAL A 223 1.07 11.83 -21.35
C VAL A 223 2.19 12.80 -21.74
N SER A 224 3.05 12.29 -22.61
CA SER A 224 4.25 12.90 -23.21
C SER A 224 5.49 12.98 -22.32
N GLN A 225 6.57 12.36 -22.80
CA GLN A 225 7.95 12.76 -22.51
C GLN A 225 8.30 14.17 -23.11
N SER A 226 7.30 14.99 -23.47
CA SER A 226 7.51 16.35 -23.98
C SER A 226 6.94 17.46 -23.11
N ASN A 227 6.09 17.17 -22.12
CA ASN A 227 5.47 18.20 -21.28
C ASN A 227 5.96 18.09 -19.85
N ARG A 228 7.12 18.68 -19.57
CA ARG A 228 7.45 19.14 -18.21
C ARG A 228 6.24 19.92 -17.69
N LEU A 229 5.73 19.57 -16.51
CA LEU A 229 4.68 20.35 -15.85
C LEU A 229 5.23 21.76 -15.66
N VAL A 230 4.72 22.73 -16.42
CA VAL A 230 5.10 24.14 -16.28
C VAL A 230 4.32 24.67 -15.08
N THR A 231 5.03 24.86 -13.97
CA THR A 231 4.44 25.44 -12.76
C THR A 231 4.11 26.91 -13.01
N ASN A 232 3.18 27.46 -12.27
CA ASN A 232 2.91 28.90 -12.36
C ASN A 232 4.12 29.75 -11.94
N SER A 233 4.97 29.23 -11.05
CA SER A 233 6.27 29.83 -10.70
C SER A 233 7.29 29.85 -11.86
N GLU A 234 7.10 29.05 -12.90
CA GLU A 234 7.95 29.00 -14.11
C GLU A 234 7.40 29.84 -15.27
N ARG A 235 6.16 30.35 -15.18
CA ARG A 235 5.58 31.21 -16.22
C ARG A 235 6.19 32.60 -16.13
N GLN A 236 6.95 33.00 -17.15
CA GLN A 236 7.42 34.39 -17.27
C GLN A 236 6.22 35.34 -17.29
N PRO A 237 6.27 36.49 -16.56
CA PRO A 237 5.24 37.50 -16.66
C PRO A 237 5.15 37.97 -18.13
N SER A 238 3.95 37.92 -18.70
CA SER A 238 3.72 38.50 -20.02
C SER A 238 4.00 40.00 -19.95
N LEU A 239 4.99 40.47 -20.72
CA LEU A 239 5.17 41.89 -20.96
C LEU A 239 3.93 42.37 -21.73
N ASN A 240 3.02 43.04 -21.02
CA ASN A 240 1.97 43.81 -21.66
C ASN A 240 2.66 45.05 -22.25
N PHE A 241 2.87 45.05 -23.57
CA PHE A 241 3.27 46.23 -24.33
C PHE A 241 2.08 47.16 -24.54
#